data_AF-A0A4R3EI79-F1
#
_entry.id   AF-A0A4R3EI79-F1
#
_cell.length_a   1.000
_cell.length_b   1.000
_cell.length_c   1.000
_cell.angle_alpha   90.00
_cell.angle_beta   90.00
_cell.angle_gamma   90.00
#
_symmetry.space_group_name_H-M   'P 1'
#
loop_
_entity.id
_entity.type
_entity.pdbx_description
1 polymer ?
#
loop_
_entity_poly.entity_id
_entity_poly.type
_entity_poly.pdbx_seq_one_letter_code
_entity_poly.pdbx_strand_id
1 'polypeptide(L)'
;MSKAGNKKLVRETVRHLTYFVVQAFREVKGAKGKITADDPIPAQDEAHAKRLFERYLPIRAGVVAFRRTGDPTTGDWEDAVIIHRHGRLPAEVDNMADANDLEADNWALSAVDLKVA
;
A
#
# COMPACT_ATOMS: atom_id res chain seq x y z
N MET A 1 14.45 -52.49 -5.54
CA MET A 1 13.15 -51.96 -5.98
C MET A 1 12.88 -50.65 -5.25
N SER A 2 12.83 -49.57 -6.04
CA SER A 2 12.22 -48.25 -5.85
C SER A 2 12.41 -47.48 -4.53
N LYS A 3 13.24 -46.43 -4.63
CA LYS A 3 13.38 -45.33 -3.67
C LYS A 3 12.04 -44.59 -3.51
N ALA A 4 11.61 -44.40 -2.27
CA ALA A 4 10.51 -43.52 -1.92
C ALA A 4 10.85 -42.09 -2.36
N GLY A 5 10.13 -41.61 -3.37
CA GLY A 5 10.26 -40.26 -3.90
C GLY A 5 9.93 -39.25 -2.83
N ASN A 6 10.95 -38.54 -2.36
CA ASN A 6 10.84 -37.40 -1.47
C ASN A 6 9.93 -36.37 -2.15
N LYS A 7 8.74 -36.16 -1.60
CA LYS A 7 7.70 -35.30 -2.14
C LYS A 7 8.22 -33.86 -2.01
N LYS A 8 8.90 -33.39 -3.07
CA LYS A 8 9.38 -32.01 -3.20
C LYS A 8 8.19 -31.11 -2.95
N LEU A 9 8.15 -30.46 -1.79
CA LEU A 9 7.27 -29.33 -1.53
C LEU A 9 7.57 -28.31 -2.63
N VAL A 10 6.73 -28.32 -3.66
CA VAL A 10 6.69 -27.25 -4.65
C VAL A 10 6.25 -26.04 -3.84
N ARG A 11 7.24 -25.27 -3.40
CA ARG A 11 7.10 -23.87 -2.99
C ARG A 11 6.06 -23.25 -3.90
N GLU A 12 4.86 -23.10 -3.37
CA GLU A 12 3.78 -22.41 -4.04
C GLU A 12 4.31 -21.01 -4.31
N THR A 13 4.61 -20.72 -5.59
CA THR A 13 5.04 -19.41 -6.03
C THR A 13 4.04 -18.41 -5.44
N VAL A 14 4.51 -17.44 -4.68
CA VAL A 14 3.68 -16.37 -4.11
C VAL A 14 2.95 -15.74 -5.28
N ARG A 15 1.68 -16.13 -5.52
CA ARG A 15 0.97 -15.75 -6.75
C ARG A 15 0.67 -14.26 -6.77
N HIS A 16 0.59 -13.63 -5.61
CA HIS A 16 0.41 -12.19 -5.45
C HIS A 16 1.18 -11.72 -4.21
N LEU A 17 2.06 -10.74 -4.39
CA LEU A 17 2.79 -10.05 -3.32
C LEU A 17 2.17 -8.67 -3.14
N THR A 18 1.77 -8.36 -1.90
CA THR A 18 1.42 -6.99 -1.51
C THR A 18 2.62 -6.38 -0.79
N TYR A 19 3.07 -5.23 -1.27
CA TYR A 19 4.10 -4.46 -0.58
C TYR A 19 3.52 -3.12 -0.10
N PHE A 20 4.05 -2.61 1.00
CA PHE A 20 3.64 -1.37 1.63
C PHE A 20 4.79 -0.37 1.55
N VAL A 21 4.51 0.87 1.17
CA VAL A 21 5.53 1.92 1.06
C VAL A 21 5.02 3.19 1.72
N VAL A 22 5.92 3.83 2.46
CA VAL A 22 5.72 5.20 2.94
C VAL A 22 6.64 6.13 2.16
N GLN A 23 6.04 7.07 1.45
CA GLN A 23 6.74 8.11 0.72
C GLN A 23 6.57 9.44 1.45
N ALA A 24 7.68 9.98 1.94
CA ALA A 24 7.73 11.31 2.55
C ALA A 24 8.13 12.36 1.53
N PHE A 25 7.65 13.59 1.74
CA PHE A 25 7.97 14.76 0.94
C PHE A 25 8.47 15.89 1.83
N ARG A 26 9.54 16.54 1.39
CA ARG A 26 10.12 17.71 2.05
C ARG A 26 10.03 18.93 1.15
N GLU A 27 10.01 20.11 1.77
CA GLU A 27 10.10 21.35 1.02
C GLU A 27 11.51 21.56 0.45
N VAL A 28 11.58 22.12 -0.75
CA VAL A 28 12.84 22.50 -1.39
C VAL A 28 13.23 23.89 -0.87
N LYS A 29 14.35 23.96 -0.15
CA LYS A 29 14.91 25.24 0.31
C LYS A 29 15.17 26.16 -0.89
N GLY A 30 14.68 27.40 -0.81
CA GLY A 30 14.86 28.40 -1.86
C GLY A 30 13.86 28.33 -3.02
N ALA A 31 12.94 27.36 -3.03
CA ALA A 31 11.88 27.28 -4.04
C ALA A 31 10.51 27.26 -3.36
N LYS A 32 9.83 28.42 -3.34
CA LYS A 32 8.56 28.60 -2.62
C LYS A 32 7.51 27.61 -3.13
N GLY A 33 7.07 26.72 -2.24
CA GLY A 33 6.00 25.78 -2.50
C GLY A 33 6.37 24.54 -3.33
N LYS A 34 7.64 24.35 -3.69
CA LYS A 34 8.11 23.11 -4.31
C LYS A 34 8.41 22.06 -3.24
N ILE A 35 7.94 20.85 -3.47
CA ILE A 35 8.25 19.67 -2.65
C ILE A 35 9.09 18.69 -3.46
N THR A 36 9.83 17.85 -2.75
CA THR A 36 10.60 16.76 -3.34
C THR A 36 10.41 15.51 -2.49
N ALA A 37 10.35 14.36 -3.15
CA ALA A 37 10.27 13.07 -2.50
C ALA A 37 11.59 12.74 -1.78
N ASP A 38 11.50 12.25 -0.55
CA ASP A 38 12.62 11.57 0.12
C ASP A 38 12.72 10.11 -0.36
N ASP A 39 13.66 9.33 0.18
CA ASP A 39 13.74 7.90 -0.11
C ASP A 39 12.47 7.17 0.34
N PRO A 40 11.88 6.30 -0.51
CA PRO A 40 10.72 5.50 -0.14
C PRO A 40 11.09 4.47 0.94
N ILE A 41 10.22 4.33 1.93
CA ILE A 41 10.45 3.45 3.07
C ILE A 41 9.55 2.23 2.94
N PRO A 42 10.10 1.03 2.69
CA PRO A 42 9.30 -0.19 2.66
C PRO A 42 8.81 -0.52 4.07
N ALA A 43 7.54 -0.86 4.18
CA ALA A 43 6.92 -1.38 5.38
C ALA A 43 6.58 -2.86 5.20
N GLN A 44 6.58 -3.58 6.32
CA GLN A 44 6.30 -5.03 6.34
C GLN A 44 4.81 -5.32 6.20
N ASP A 45 3.99 -4.44 6.76
CA ASP A 45 2.54 -4.55 6.80
C ASP A 45 1.92 -3.15 6.93
N GLU A 46 0.59 -3.09 6.91
CA GLU A 46 -0.18 -1.86 7.01
C GLU A 46 0.03 -1.13 8.35
N ALA A 47 0.11 -1.86 9.46
CA ALA A 47 0.32 -1.27 10.78
C ALA A 47 1.72 -0.65 10.91
N HIS A 48 2.73 -1.26 10.30
CA HIS A 48 4.07 -0.72 10.18
C HIS A 48 4.08 0.53 9.29
N ALA A 49 3.37 0.49 8.16
CA ALA A 49 3.22 1.65 7.29
C ALA A 49 2.58 2.83 8.04
N LYS A 50 1.53 2.59 8.82
CA LYS A 50 0.88 3.60 9.68
C LYS A 50 1.83 4.19 10.72
N ARG A 51 2.60 3.36 11.43
CA ARG A 51 3.60 3.83 12.41
C ARG A 51 4.70 4.69 11.77
N LEU A 52 5.16 4.31 10.58
CA LEU A 52 6.12 5.11 9.81
C LEU A 52 5.49 6.42 9.36
N PHE A 53 4.29 6.38 8.80
CA PHE A 53 3.53 7.56 8.40
C PHE A 53 3.39 8.58 9.55
N GLU A 54 2.91 8.13 10.72
CA GLU A 54 2.75 8.96 11.92
C GLU A 54 4.05 9.60 12.40
N ARG A 55 5.15 8.87 12.31
CA ARG A 55 6.49 9.38 12.66
C ARG A 55 6.91 10.57 11.79
N TYR A 56 6.52 10.58 10.51
CA TYR A 56 6.93 11.63 9.57
C TYR A 56 5.98 12.83 9.53
N LEU A 57 4.76 12.70 10.05
CA LEU A 57 3.78 13.80 10.12
C LEU A 57 4.35 15.13 10.67
N PRO A 58 5.07 15.17 11.81
CA PRO A 58 5.54 16.44 12.38
C PRO A 58 6.79 17.01 11.70
N ILE A 59 7.49 16.23 10.87
CA ILE A 59 8.84 16.58 10.36
C ILE A 59 8.91 16.69 8.84
N ARG A 60 7.80 16.50 8.14
CA ARG A 60 7.72 16.50 6.67
C ARG A 60 6.59 17.37 6.18
N ALA A 61 6.77 17.89 4.96
CA ALA A 61 5.79 18.75 4.31
C ALA A 61 4.54 17.97 3.91
N GLY A 62 4.74 16.72 3.50
CA GLY A 62 3.68 15.76 3.26
C GLY A 62 4.19 14.33 3.32
N VAL A 63 3.28 13.38 3.54
CA VAL A 63 3.57 11.96 3.61
C VAL A 63 2.39 11.20 3.01
N VAL A 64 2.67 10.14 2.26
CA VAL A 64 1.67 9.18 1.77
C VAL A 64 2.13 7.77 2.08
N ALA A 65 1.24 6.95 2.62
CA ALA A 65 1.39 5.52 2.78
C ALA A 65 0.47 4.83 1.77
N PHE A 66 0.99 3.92 0.97
CA PHE A 66 0.22 3.17 -0.01
C PHE A 66 0.65 1.71 -0.04
N ARG A 67 -0.22 0.85 -0.56
CA ARG A 67 0.10 -0.54 -0.89
C ARG A 67 -0.04 -0.78 -2.38
N ARG A 68 0.68 -1.77 -2.88
CA ARG A 68 0.52 -2.27 -4.24
C ARG A 68 0.58 -3.78 -4.20
N THR A 69 -0.34 -4.42 -4.91
CA THR A 69 -0.41 -5.87 -5.04
C THR A 69 -0.07 -6.26 -6.48
N GLY A 70 0.63 -7.35 -6.67
CA GLY A 70 0.99 -7.82 -8.02
C GLY A 70 1.76 -9.12 -8.01
N ASP A 71 2.09 -9.62 -9.20
CA ASP A 71 2.94 -10.79 -9.37
C ASP A 71 4.39 -10.34 -9.65
N PRO A 72 5.32 -10.53 -8.69
CA PRO A 72 6.72 -10.18 -8.91
C PRO A 72 7.40 -11.04 -9.97
N THR A 73 6.81 -12.19 -10.34
CA THR A 73 7.34 -13.12 -11.34
C THR A 73 7.06 -12.62 -12.76
N THR A 74 5.87 -12.08 -13.01
CA THR A 74 5.50 -11.52 -14.32
C THR A 74 5.84 -10.04 -14.43
N GLY A 75 5.94 -9.34 -13.29
CA GLY A 75 6.09 -7.89 -13.24
C GLY A 75 4.76 -7.15 -13.41
N ASP A 76 3.63 -7.86 -13.40
CA ASP A 76 2.30 -7.25 -13.40
C ASP A 76 1.97 -6.75 -12.01
N TRP A 77 1.70 -5.45 -11.91
CA TRP A 77 1.35 -4.80 -10.65
C TRP A 77 0.07 -3.98 -10.82
N GLU A 78 -0.88 -4.22 -9.93
CA GLU A 78 -2.13 -3.44 -9.84
C GLU A 78 -1.82 -1.98 -9.50
N ASP A 79 -2.82 -1.10 -9.61
CA ASP A 79 -2.67 0.29 -9.19
C ASP A 79 -2.39 0.40 -7.69
N ALA A 80 -1.60 1.41 -7.33
CA ALA A 80 -1.28 1.67 -5.93
C ALA A 80 -2.49 2.26 -5.21
N VAL A 81 -2.80 1.69 -4.04
CA VAL A 81 -3.91 2.10 -3.19
C VAL A 81 -3.36 2.86 -1.98
N ILE A 82 -3.76 4.11 -1.83
CA ILE A 82 -3.42 4.95 -0.68
C ILE A 82 -4.12 4.43 0.57
N ILE A 83 -3.36 4.27 1.65
CA ILE A 83 -3.87 3.90 2.97
C ILE A 83 -4.02 5.16 3.83
N HIS A 84 -3.00 6.02 3.81
CA HIS A 84 -3.00 7.28 4.55
C HIS A 84 -2.27 8.36 3.76
N ARG A 85 -2.77 9.59 3.82
CA ARG A 85 -2.12 10.76 3.21
C ARG A 85 -2.24 11.97 4.13
N HIS A 86 -1.20 12.81 4.16
CA HIS A 86 -1.19 14.03 4.97
C HIS A 86 -0.27 15.09 4.37
N GLY A 87 -0.65 16.35 4.54
CA GLY A 87 0.16 17.51 4.18
C GLY A 87 0.17 17.78 2.67
N ARG A 88 1.26 18.37 2.20
CA ARG A 88 1.44 18.77 0.79
C ARG A 88 2.02 17.61 -0.02
N LEU A 89 1.24 17.15 -1.00
CA LEU A 89 1.60 16.03 -1.89
C LEU A 89 1.58 16.49 -3.36
N PRO A 90 2.26 15.77 -4.27
CA PRO A 90 2.16 16.02 -5.71
C PRO A 90 0.73 15.77 -6.21
N ALA A 91 0.31 16.50 -7.25
CA ALA A 91 -1.01 16.33 -7.87
C ALA A 91 -1.25 14.92 -8.43
N GLU A 92 -0.18 14.15 -8.69
CA GLU A 92 -0.29 12.75 -9.10
C GLU A 92 -0.96 11.89 -8.02
N VAL A 93 -0.75 12.22 -6.74
CA VAL A 93 -1.34 11.50 -5.60
C VAL A 93 -2.84 11.72 -5.51
N ASP A 94 -3.35 12.84 -6.04
CA ASP A 94 -4.79 13.15 -6.04
C ASP A 94 -5.58 12.22 -6.98
N ASN A 95 -4.92 11.60 -7.96
CA ASN A 95 -5.54 10.68 -8.92
C ASN A 95 -5.38 9.19 -8.52
N MET A 96 -4.70 8.90 -7.41
CA MET A 96 -4.54 7.53 -6.93
C MET A 96 -5.79 7.08 -6.15
N ALA A 97 -6.10 5.79 -6.20
CA ALA A 97 -7.22 5.22 -5.45
C ALA A 97 -6.95 5.29 -3.94
N ASP A 98 -7.93 5.74 -3.16
CA ASP A 98 -7.87 5.74 -1.69
C ASP A 98 -8.59 4.49 -1.16
N ALA A 99 -7.97 3.80 -0.18
CA ALA A 99 -8.56 2.62 0.44
C ALA A 99 -9.94 2.91 1.05
N ASN A 100 -10.14 4.13 1.56
CA ASN A 100 -11.42 4.55 2.11
C ASN A 100 -12.51 4.68 1.02
N ASP A 101 -12.13 5.04 -0.21
CA ASP A 101 -13.06 5.11 -1.34
C ASP A 101 -13.41 3.70 -1.85
N LEU A 102 -12.48 2.74 -1.75
CA LEU A 102 -12.71 1.34 -2.14
C LEU A 102 -13.52 0.55 -1.10
N GLU A 103 -13.37 0.83 0.19
CA GLU A 103 -14.21 0.23 1.25
C GLU A 103 -15.64 0.78 1.23
N ALA A 104 -15.85 2.00 0.73
CA ALA A 104 -17.17 2.59 0.57
C ALA A 104 -18.05 1.84 -0.45
N ASP A 105 -17.50 0.94 -1.28
CA ASP A 105 -18.25 0.04 -2.15
C ASP A 105 -18.61 -1.30 -1.47
N ASN A 106 -18.04 -1.62 -0.31
CA ASN A 106 -18.26 -2.89 0.41
C ASN A 106 -19.50 -2.88 1.34
N TRP A 107 -20.21 -1.74 1.48
CA TRP A 107 -21.40 -1.65 2.32
C TRP A 107 -22.72 -2.07 1.63
N ALA A 108 -22.69 -2.47 0.34
CA ALA A 108 -23.88 -2.94 -0.36
C ALA A 108 -24.19 -4.45 -0.20
N LEU A 109 -23.37 -5.22 0.54
CA LEU A 109 -23.52 -6.69 0.63
C LEU A 109 -23.54 -7.29 2.03
N SER A 110 -23.83 -6.53 3.10
CA SER A 110 -24.05 -7.10 4.44
C SER A 110 -25.44 -6.82 5.05
N ALA A 111 -26.40 -6.29 4.28
CA ALA A 111 -27.76 -6.00 4.75
C ALA A 111 -28.83 -7.01 4.25
N VAL A 112 -28.42 -8.19 3.77
CA VAL A 112 -29.36 -9.26 3.35
C VAL A 112 -29.06 -10.59 4.02
N ASP A 113 -28.88 -10.60 5.35
CA ASP A 113 -29.04 -11.85 6.11
C ASP A 113 -29.68 -11.60 7.49
N LEU A 114 -30.79 -10.85 7.47
CA LEU A 114 -31.75 -10.83 8.57
C LEU A 114 -33.00 -11.62 8.17
N LYS A 115 -32.86 -12.94 7.99
CA LYS A 115 -34.02 -13.84 7.93
C LYS A 115 -33.67 -15.30 8.31
N VAL A 116 -33.66 -15.59 9.60
CA VAL A 116 -34.05 -16.88 10.19
C VAL A 116 -34.75 -16.51 11.50
N ALA A 117 -36.08 -16.34 11.44
CA ALA A 117 -37.13 -17.35 11.69
C ALA A 117 -37.42 -17.46 13.20
#